data_AF-A0A354W240-F1
#
_entry.id   AF-A0A354W240-F1
#
_cell.length_a   1.000
_cell.length_b   1.000
_cell.length_c   1.000
_cell.angle_alpha   90.00
_cell.angle_beta   90.00
_cell.angle_gamma   90.00
#
_symmetry.space_group_name_H-M   'P 1'
#
loop_
_entity.id
_entity.type
_entity.pdbx_description
1 polymer ?
#
loop_
_entity_poly.entity_id
_entity_poly.type
_entity_poly.pdbx_seq_one_letter_code
_entity_poly.pdbx_strand_id
1 'polypeptide(L)'
;MTPNIGNREGFGIGLQWPLAAHQLRRTTNVNMFASNMVSDQSLQWLMKHVSQKMTLYYGRNFTNLRLNSDAETSVIVESYKAIYRQIASVVEDSFENVRPHSKQMIPIKVVNLVEAGEEKQLTKLIAKGDIGCRRTLAGFCMKAGVCEYGGIESMAQCAGADGGGICTDAIFKRENGPALRRLKAAHEKKIESLTSESPRFNALKKEIYAIEVYLSVVNG
;
A
#
# COMPACT_ATOMS: atom_id res chain seq x y z
N MET A 1 3.66 -24.76 -1.02
CA MET A 1 4.56 -24.06 -0.07
C MET A 1 5.73 -23.50 -0.85
N THR A 2 5.93 -22.19 -0.83
CA THR A 2 7.14 -21.57 -1.41
C THR A 2 8.34 -22.00 -0.56
N PRO A 3 9.38 -22.63 -1.12
CA PRO A 3 10.49 -23.15 -0.34
C PRO A 3 11.17 -22.04 0.47
N ASN A 4 11.41 -22.28 1.76
CA ASN A 4 12.14 -21.35 2.62
C ASN A 4 13.60 -21.27 2.14
N ILE A 5 14.05 -20.06 1.80
CA ILE A 5 15.41 -19.78 1.29
C ILE A 5 16.46 -20.11 2.36
N GLY A 6 16.12 -20.01 3.65
CA GLY A 6 17.05 -20.28 4.75
C GLY A 6 17.55 -21.72 4.86
N ASN A 7 16.88 -22.68 4.21
CA ASN A 7 17.30 -24.08 4.22
C ASN A 7 18.14 -24.46 2.99
N ARG A 8 18.52 -23.49 2.16
CA ARG A 8 19.30 -23.71 0.94
C ARG A 8 20.75 -23.29 1.16
N GLU A 9 21.66 -24.18 0.77
CA GLU A 9 23.09 -23.92 0.77
C GLU A 9 23.41 -22.67 -0.09
N GLY A 10 24.30 -21.81 0.41
CA GLY A 10 24.67 -20.55 -0.25
C GLY A 10 23.76 -19.35 0.04
N PHE A 11 22.71 -19.51 0.86
CA PHE A 11 21.88 -18.39 1.32
C PHE A 11 22.06 -18.15 2.83
N GLY A 12 22.40 -16.92 3.21
CA GLY A 12 22.62 -16.56 4.61
C GLY A 12 22.99 -15.09 4.78
N ILE A 13 22.81 -14.55 5.99
CA ILE A 13 23.20 -13.17 6.30
C ILE A 13 24.72 -13.06 6.23
N GLY A 14 25.23 -12.08 5.48
CA GLY A 14 26.67 -11.87 5.28
C GLY A 14 27.31 -12.71 4.17
N LEU A 15 26.58 -13.66 3.58
CA LEU A 15 27.04 -14.41 2.41
C LEU A 15 26.79 -13.63 1.12
N GLN A 16 27.63 -13.86 0.11
CA GLN A 16 27.43 -13.29 -1.23
C GLN A 16 26.16 -13.86 -1.86
N TRP A 17 25.30 -13.00 -2.40
CA TRP A 17 24.08 -13.42 -3.08
C TRP A 17 24.42 -14.23 -4.36
N PRO A 18 23.91 -15.46 -4.52
CA PRO A 18 24.24 -16.28 -5.68
C PRO A 18 23.58 -15.73 -6.95
N LEU A 19 24.40 -15.38 -7.95
CA LEU A 19 23.94 -14.98 -9.28
C LEU A 19 23.78 -16.21 -10.18
N ALA A 20 22.55 -16.46 -10.63
CA ALA A 20 22.23 -17.56 -11.54
C ALA A 20 22.07 -17.07 -12.99
N ALA A 21 22.35 -17.95 -13.97
CA ALA A 21 22.17 -17.65 -15.39
C ALA A 21 20.74 -17.17 -15.72
N HIS A 22 19.72 -17.69 -15.02
CA HIS A 22 18.34 -17.24 -15.19
C HIS A 22 18.12 -15.79 -14.72
N GLN A 23 18.81 -15.34 -13.65
CA GLN A 23 18.75 -13.94 -13.21
C GLN A 23 19.39 -13.02 -14.23
N LEU A 24 20.56 -13.39 -14.79
CA LEU A 24 21.20 -12.63 -15.87
C LEU A 24 20.28 -12.50 -17.08
N ARG A 25 19.67 -13.62 -17.51
CA ARG A 25 18.70 -13.65 -18.61
C ARG A 25 17.51 -12.71 -18.36
N ARG A 26 16.97 -12.68 -17.13
CA ARG A 26 15.88 -11.77 -16.76
C ARG A 26 16.33 -10.31 -16.82
N THR A 27 17.48 -9.98 -16.22
CA THR A 27 18.04 -8.62 -16.24
C THR A 27 18.26 -8.13 -17.67
N THR A 28 18.79 -8.98 -18.56
CA THR A 28 18.96 -8.64 -19.98
C THR A 28 17.63 -8.33 -20.65
N ASN A 29 16.60 -9.14 -20.42
CA ASN A 29 15.27 -8.89 -20.99
C ASN A 29 14.65 -7.60 -20.46
N VAL A 30 14.79 -7.31 -19.17
CA VAL A 30 14.32 -6.05 -18.56
C VAL A 30 15.01 -4.84 -19.19
N ASN A 31 16.33 -4.88 -19.36
CA ASN A 31 17.08 -3.78 -19.96
C ASN A 31 16.74 -3.57 -21.45
N MET A 32 16.67 -4.65 -22.23
CA MET A 32 16.27 -4.58 -23.64
C MET A 32 14.84 -4.06 -23.77
N PHE A 33 13.93 -4.51 -22.90
CA PHE A 33 12.55 -4.02 -22.86
C PHE A 33 12.48 -2.53 -22.51
N ALA A 34 13.17 -2.10 -21.46
CA ALA A 34 13.19 -0.70 -21.01
C ALA A 34 13.83 0.25 -22.03
N SER A 35 14.73 -0.25 -22.87
CA SER A 35 15.43 0.58 -23.86
C SER A 35 14.53 1.15 -24.97
N ASN A 36 13.36 0.54 -25.22
CA ASN A 36 12.52 0.80 -26.39
C ASN A 36 13.24 0.67 -27.75
N MET A 37 14.44 0.11 -27.81
CA MET A 37 15.21 -0.10 -29.04
C MET A 37 14.86 -1.43 -29.73
N VAL A 38 14.20 -2.35 -29.02
CA VAL A 38 13.89 -3.70 -29.49
C VAL A 38 12.39 -3.93 -29.39
N SER A 39 11.77 -4.42 -30.48
CA SER A 39 10.33 -4.73 -30.49
C SER A 39 9.98 -5.90 -29.57
N ASP A 40 8.72 -5.96 -29.10
CA ASP A 40 8.22 -7.07 -28.27
C ASP A 40 8.35 -8.43 -29.00
N GLN A 41 8.18 -8.46 -30.32
CA GLN A 41 8.32 -9.67 -31.14
C GLN A 41 9.79 -10.11 -31.24
N SER A 42 10.72 -9.17 -31.42
CA SER A 42 12.15 -9.45 -31.43
C SER A 42 12.60 -9.96 -30.06
N LEU A 43 12.12 -9.37 -28.98
CA LEU A 43 12.37 -9.85 -27.61
C LEU A 43 11.78 -11.24 -27.40
N GLN A 44 10.56 -11.52 -27.87
CA GLN A 44 9.98 -12.86 -27.81
C GLN A 44 10.88 -13.90 -28.50
N TRP A 45 11.39 -13.57 -29.69
CA TRP A 45 12.29 -14.44 -30.44
C TRP A 45 13.62 -14.68 -29.71
N LEU A 46 14.31 -13.60 -29.31
CA LEU A 46 15.59 -13.66 -28.58
C LEU A 46 15.45 -14.47 -27.27
N MET A 47 14.33 -14.29 -26.59
CA MET A 47 14.03 -14.96 -25.33
C MET A 47 13.34 -16.32 -25.50
N LYS A 48 13.18 -16.80 -26.74
CA LYS A 48 12.54 -18.10 -27.05
C LYS A 48 11.22 -18.28 -26.30
N HIS A 49 10.46 -17.21 -26.17
CA HIS A 49 9.20 -17.21 -25.44
C HIS A 49 8.08 -17.75 -26.32
N VAL A 50 7.33 -18.72 -25.79
CA VAL A 50 6.23 -19.38 -26.50
C VAL A 50 5.11 -18.38 -26.85
N SER A 51 4.93 -17.34 -26.03
CA SER A 51 3.97 -16.28 -26.30
C SER A 51 4.53 -14.90 -25.93
N GLN A 52 4.03 -13.87 -26.59
CA GLN A 52 4.33 -12.48 -26.26
C GLN A 52 4.01 -12.15 -24.78
N LYS A 53 2.99 -12.81 -24.19
CA LYS A 53 2.63 -12.65 -22.77
C LYS A 53 3.79 -12.99 -21.84
N MET A 54 4.61 -13.99 -22.16
CA MET A 54 5.81 -14.31 -21.37
C MET A 54 6.82 -13.17 -21.48
N THR A 55 7.07 -12.63 -22.67
CA THR A 55 7.97 -11.47 -22.87
C THR A 55 7.54 -10.27 -22.06
N LEU A 56 6.24 -9.95 -22.08
CA LEU A 56 5.66 -8.88 -21.30
C LEU A 56 5.80 -9.15 -19.80
N TYR A 57 5.51 -10.37 -19.35
CA TYR A 57 5.66 -10.78 -17.94
C TYR A 57 7.10 -10.60 -17.44
N TYR A 58 8.08 -11.08 -18.22
CA TYR A 58 9.50 -11.01 -17.88
C TYR A 58 10.13 -9.62 -18.07
N GLY A 59 9.61 -8.81 -18.99
CA GLY A 59 10.15 -7.48 -19.32
C GLY A 59 9.53 -6.34 -18.51
N ARG A 60 8.26 -6.48 -18.09
CA ARG A 60 7.48 -5.43 -17.41
C ARG A 60 7.25 -5.67 -15.92
N ASN A 61 8.02 -6.57 -15.30
CA ASN A 61 7.87 -6.92 -13.88
C ASN A 61 6.40 -7.18 -13.49
N PHE A 62 5.70 -8.09 -14.18
CA PHE A 62 4.30 -8.47 -13.91
C PHE A 62 3.22 -7.37 -13.92
N THR A 63 3.53 -6.07 -13.78
CA THR A 63 2.54 -5.05 -13.37
C THR A 63 2.35 -3.87 -14.31
N ASN A 64 3.20 -3.63 -15.32
CA ASN A 64 2.98 -2.48 -16.21
C ASN A 64 2.14 -2.84 -17.46
N LEU A 65 0.85 -2.50 -17.41
CA LEU A 65 0.03 -2.35 -18.61
C LEU A 65 0.58 -1.15 -19.42
N ARG A 66 0.97 -1.36 -20.67
CA ARG A 66 1.36 -0.26 -21.57
C ARG A 66 0.09 0.33 -22.13
N LEU A 67 -0.33 1.44 -21.54
CA LEU A 67 -1.44 2.25 -22.01
C LEU A 67 -0.95 3.15 -23.16
N ASN A 68 -1.86 3.56 -24.04
CA ASN A 68 -1.57 4.69 -24.93
C ASN A 68 -1.61 6.00 -24.11
N SER A 69 -1.12 7.10 -24.67
CA SER A 69 -1.02 8.40 -23.99
C SER A 69 -2.36 8.86 -23.39
N ASP A 70 -3.45 8.61 -24.11
CA ASP A 70 -4.79 9.08 -23.73
C ASP A 70 -5.34 8.27 -22.55
N ALA A 71 -5.13 6.95 -22.58
CA ALA A 71 -5.50 6.05 -21.50
C ALA A 71 -4.62 6.28 -20.26
N GLU A 72 -3.32 6.51 -20.42
CA GLU A 72 -2.42 6.86 -19.33
C GLU A 72 -2.86 8.16 -18.64
N THR A 73 -3.12 9.21 -19.44
CA THR A 73 -3.63 10.49 -18.93
C THR A 73 -4.95 10.30 -18.19
N SER A 74 -5.87 9.51 -18.75
CA SER A 74 -7.18 9.23 -18.14
C SER A 74 -7.03 8.52 -16.79
N VAL A 75 -6.13 7.54 -16.69
CA VAL A 75 -5.85 6.83 -15.43
C VAL A 75 -5.24 7.77 -14.39
N ILE A 76 -4.29 8.62 -14.78
CA ILE A 76 -3.67 9.61 -13.87
C ILE A 76 -4.73 10.59 -13.35
N VAL A 77 -5.53 11.18 -14.24
CA VAL A 77 -6.59 12.13 -13.86
C VAL A 77 -7.62 11.46 -12.95
N GLU A 78 -8.05 10.24 -13.27
CA GLU A 78 -9.00 9.51 -12.43
C GLU A 78 -8.40 9.15 -11.07
N SER A 79 -7.09 8.89 -10.98
CA SER A 79 -6.42 8.66 -9.69
C SER A 79 -6.51 9.90 -8.78
N TYR A 80 -6.34 11.10 -9.33
CA TYR A 80 -6.51 12.35 -8.56
C TYR A 80 -7.95 12.58 -8.13
N LYS A 81 -8.92 12.26 -9.00
CA LYS A 81 -10.35 12.32 -8.67
C LYS A 81 -10.73 11.30 -7.60
N ALA A 82 -10.16 10.10 -7.64
CA ALA A 82 -10.38 9.10 -6.61
C ALA A 82 -9.89 9.59 -5.25
N ILE A 83 -8.71 10.22 -5.18
CA ILE A 83 -8.19 10.84 -3.95
C ILE A 83 -9.12 11.98 -3.49
N TYR A 84 -9.60 12.83 -4.41
CA TYR A 84 -10.58 13.87 -4.08
C TYR A 84 -11.84 13.28 -3.42
N ARG A 85 -12.44 12.23 -4.00
CA ARG A 85 -13.64 11.59 -3.42
C ARG A 85 -13.37 10.99 -2.04
N GLN A 86 -12.17 10.45 -1.81
CA GLN A 86 -11.77 9.96 -0.49
C GLN A 86 -11.67 11.10 0.53
N ILE A 87 -11.05 12.23 0.14
CA ILE A 87 -10.97 13.42 1.00
C ILE A 87 -12.37 13.97 1.30
N ALA A 88 -13.22 14.09 0.28
CA ALA A 88 -14.60 14.55 0.44
C ALA A 88 -15.36 13.66 1.44
N SER A 89 -15.28 12.33 1.27
CA SER A 89 -15.89 11.37 2.20
C SER A 89 -15.40 11.54 3.64
N VAL A 90 -14.10 11.78 3.84
CA VAL A 90 -13.52 12.02 5.17
C VAL A 90 -13.97 13.34 5.80
N VAL A 91 -14.21 14.37 4.98
CA VAL A 91 -14.64 15.69 5.43
C VAL A 91 -16.14 15.71 5.75
N GLU A 92 -16.97 15.11 4.89
CA GLU A 92 -18.43 15.16 4.96
C GLU A 92 -19.00 14.34 6.13
N ASP A 93 -18.40 13.18 6.44
CA ASP A 93 -18.91 12.27 7.46
C ASP A 93 -17.91 12.10 8.61
N SER A 94 -17.89 13.06 9.52
CA SER A 94 -17.04 13.03 10.71
C SER A 94 -17.45 11.99 11.75
N PHE A 95 -18.71 11.52 11.71
CA PHE A 95 -19.17 10.45 12.59
C PHE A 95 -18.57 9.12 12.16
N GLU A 96 -18.67 8.82 10.86
CA GLU A 96 -18.12 7.61 10.27
C GLU A 96 -16.59 7.64 10.20
N ASN A 97 -15.99 8.81 9.96
CA ASN A 97 -14.55 9.01 9.86
C ASN A 97 -13.98 9.66 11.13
N VAL A 98 -13.74 8.82 12.13
CA VAL A 98 -13.22 9.21 13.44
C VAL A 98 -11.76 9.64 13.33
N ARG A 99 -11.47 10.82 13.91
CA ARG A 99 -10.11 11.36 14.00
C ARG A 99 -9.54 10.98 15.36
N PRO A 100 -8.57 10.05 15.43
CA PRO A 100 -8.16 9.45 16.69
C PRO A 100 -7.19 10.33 17.51
N HIS A 101 -6.85 11.53 17.04
CA HIS A 101 -5.93 12.46 17.68
C HIS A 101 -6.60 13.78 18.02
N SER A 102 -6.14 14.41 19.08
CA SER A 102 -6.49 15.78 19.48
C SER A 102 -5.78 16.88 18.68
N LYS A 103 -5.02 16.52 17.64
CA LYS A 103 -4.24 17.47 16.82
C LYS A 103 -4.82 17.65 15.42
N GLN A 104 -4.42 18.79 14.86
CA GLN A 104 -4.99 19.55 13.75
C GLN A 104 -5.95 18.79 12.81
N MET A 105 -7.18 19.31 12.77
CA MET A 105 -8.14 19.07 11.69
C MET A 105 -7.44 19.18 10.35
N ILE A 106 -7.81 18.30 9.40
CA ILE A 106 -7.59 18.45 7.96
C ILE A 106 -7.52 19.94 7.62
N PRO A 107 -6.47 20.43 6.92
CA PRO A 107 -6.24 21.87 6.80
C PRO A 107 -7.52 22.60 6.37
N ILE A 108 -7.86 23.69 7.05
CA ILE A 108 -9.14 24.41 6.83
C ILE A 108 -9.38 24.74 5.34
N LYS A 109 -8.30 25.03 4.61
CA LYS A 109 -8.34 25.24 3.16
C LYS A 109 -8.92 24.04 2.42
N VAL A 110 -8.59 22.82 2.81
CA VAL A 110 -9.12 21.58 2.21
C VAL A 110 -10.59 21.41 2.52
N VAL A 111 -10.99 21.65 3.77
CA VAL A 111 -12.40 21.61 4.18
C VAL A 111 -13.23 22.59 3.35
N ASN A 112 -12.79 23.86 3.27
CA ASN A 112 -13.47 24.88 2.48
C ASN A 112 -13.56 24.52 0.99
N LEU A 113 -12.52 23.88 0.42
CA LEU A 113 -12.54 23.45 -0.99
C LEU A 113 -13.53 22.30 -1.23
N VAL A 114 -13.68 21.38 -0.26
CA VAL A 114 -14.70 20.32 -0.34
C VAL A 114 -16.10 20.91 -0.21
N GLU A 115 -16.34 21.76 0.79
CA GLU A 115 -17.64 22.40 1.01
C GLU A 115 -18.07 23.29 -0.17
N ALA A 116 -17.13 23.95 -0.83
CA ALA A 116 -17.37 24.75 -2.04
C ALA A 116 -17.49 23.91 -3.33
N GLY A 117 -17.28 22.59 -3.28
CA GLY A 117 -17.30 21.72 -4.46
C GLY A 117 -16.16 21.99 -5.46
N GLU A 118 -15.04 22.56 -5.01
CA GLU A 118 -13.90 23.01 -5.84
C GLU A 118 -12.96 21.84 -6.22
N GLU A 119 -13.51 20.83 -6.92
CA GLU A 119 -12.78 19.62 -7.35
C GLU A 119 -11.50 19.96 -8.12
N LYS A 120 -11.57 20.94 -9.03
CA LYS A 120 -10.43 21.33 -9.89
C LYS A 120 -9.27 21.92 -9.09
N GLN A 121 -9.55 22.65 -8.02
CA GLN A 121 -8.50 23.24 -7.19
C GLN A 121 -7.88 22.18 -6.29
N LEU A 122 -8.70 21.30 -5.71
CA LEU A 122 -8.21 20.25 -4.83
C LEU A 122 -7.42 19.18 -5.61
N THR A 123 -7.87 18.78 -6.79
CA THR A 123 -7.11 17.86 -7.68
C THR A 123 -5.77 18.43 -8.11
N LYS A 124 -5.64 19.75 -8.30
CA LYS A 124 -4.33 20.40 -8.55
C LYS A 124 -3.38 20.27 -7.36
N LEU A 125 -3.88 20.41 -6.13
CA LEU A 125 -3.06 20.23 -4.92
C LEU A 125 -2.65 18.77 -4.72
N ILE A 126 -3.55 17.83 -5.02
CA ILE A 126 -3.27 16.39 -5.02
C ILE A 126 -2.18 16.06 -6.06
N ALA A 127 -2.31 16.57 -7.28
CA ALA A 127 -1.35 16.33 -8.36
C ALA A 127 0.05 16.89 -8.04
N LYS A 128 0.12 18.01 -7.29
CA LYS A 128 1.38 18.56 -6.79
C LYS A 128 1.99 17.75 -5.64
N GLY A 129 1.21 16.88 -5.01
CA GLY A 129 1.63 16.12 -3.83
C GLY A 129 1.52 16.90 -2.52
N ASP A 130 0.85 18.06 -2.50
CA ASP A 130 0.66 18.87 -1.29
C ASP A 130 -0.36 18.23 -0.32
N ILE A 131 -1.28 17.44 -0.86
CA ILE A 131 -2.34 16.74 -0.12
C ILE A 131 -2.43 15.31 -0.62
N GLY A 132 -2.54 14.37 0.32
CA GLY A 132 -2.75 12.95 0.02
C GLY A 132 -3.95 12.40 0.79
N CYS A 133 -4.60 11.40 0.21
CA CYS A 133 -5.49 10.51 0.94
C CYS A 133 -5.39 9.14 0.29
N ARG A 134 -5.30 8.09 1.11
CA ARG A 134 -5.33 6.70 0.65
C ARG A 134 -6.11 5.84 1.64
N ARG A 135 -6.76 4.79 1.12
CA ARG A 135 -7.40 3.77 1.95
C ARG A 135 -6.37 2.96 2.73
N THR A 136 -6.70 2.66 3.98
CA THR A 136 -5.92 1.80 4.88
C THR A 136 -6.82 0.73 5.47
N LEU A 137 -6.23 -0.25 6.16
CA LEU A 137 -6.97 -1.28 6.88
C LEU A 137 -7.92 -0.68 7.93
N ALA A 138 -7.51 0.41 8.58
CA ALA A 138 -8.27 1.12 9.60
C ALA A 138 -9.27 2.15 9.04
N GLY A 139 -9.09 2.61 7.80
CA GLY A 139 -9.92 3.66 7.20
C GLY A 139 -9.15 4.41 6.11
N PHE A 140 -8.56 5.55 6.48
CA PHE A 140 -7.77 6.38 5.58
C PHE A 140 -6.45 6.85 6.20
N CYS A 141 -5.53 7.30 5.34
CA CYS A 141 -4.35 8.05 5.74
C CYS A 141 -4.20 9.31 4.90
N MET A 142 -4.07 10.45 5.57
CA MET A 142 -3.97 11.80 4.98
C MET A 142 -2.51 12.21 4.67
N LYS A 143 -1.54 11.34 4.92
CA LYS A 143 -0.12 11.64 4.68
C LYS A 143 0.11 11.89 3.19
N ALA A 144 0.57 13.10 2.87
CA ALA A 144 1.07 13.42 1.55
C ALA A 144 2.31 12.58 1.22
N GLY A 145 2.36 12.03 0.00
CA GLY A 145 3.47 11.18 -0.45
C GLY A 145 3.50 9.77 0.17
N VAL A 146 4.70 9.23 0.31
CA VAL A 146 4.94 7.82 0.67
C VAL A 146 4.95 7.63 2.19
N CYS A 147 4.38 6.52 2.63
CA CYS A 147 4.51 6.04 4.01
C CYS A 147 5.28 4.71 4.02
N GLU A 148 6.36 4.66 4.80
CA GLU A 148 7.19 3.46 4.94
C GLU A 148 6.46 2.27 5.55
N TYR A 149 5.37 2.52 6.27
CA TYR A 149 4.56 1.48 6.92
C TYR A 149 3.38 0.98 6.06
N GLY A 150 3.07 1.65 4.94
CA GLY A 150 2.01 1.29 4.00
C GLY A 150 0.58 1.48 4.53
N GLY A 151 0.23 0.92 5.68
CA GLY A 151 -1.10 0.99 6.30
C GLY A 151 -2.17 0.11 5.64
N ILE A 152 -1.81 -0.66 4.60
CA ILE A 152 -2.76 -1.48 3.82
C ILE A 152 -2.91 -2.87 4.43
N GLU A 153 -1.79 -3.55 4.71
CA GLU A 153 -1.79 -4.92 5.26
C GLU A 153 -1.72 -4.94 6.79
N SER A 154 -1.21 -3.86 7.37
CA SER A 154 -0.91 -3.71 8.79
C SER A 154 -1.41 -2.35 9.25
N MET A 155 -2.02 -2.30 10.43
CA MET A 155 -2.37 -1.05 11.09
C MET A 155 -1.60 -0.83 12.39
N ALA A 156 -0.67 -1.74 12.72
CA ALA A 156 0.18 -1.68 13.90
C ALA A 156 0.78 -0.28 14.14
N GLN A 157 1.43 0.27 13.12
CA GLN A 157 2.10 1.58 13.21
C GLN A 157 1.10 2.74 13.21
N CYS A 158 -0.03 2.60 12.52
CA CYS A 158 -1.05 3.63 12.46
C CYS A 158 -1.72 3.84 13.83
N ALA A 159 -1.86 2.79 14.63
CA ALA A 159 -2.47 2.85 15.96
C ALA A 159 -1.45 2.85 17.12
N GLY A 160 -0.17 3.11 16.84
CA GLY A 160 0.85 3.32 17.87
C GLY A 160 1.36 2.06 18.58
N ALA A 161 1.36 0.91 17.92
CA ALA A 161 1.86 -0.36 18.48
C ALA A 161 3.39 -0.38 18.71
N ASP A 162 4.12 0.64 18.27
CA ASP A 162 5.53 0.88 18.51
C ASP A 162 5.80 1.80 19.72
N GLY A 163 4.75 2.33 20.35
CA GLY A 163 4.85 3.28 21.47
C GLY A 163 4.92 4.75 21.03
N GLY A 164 4.87 5.05 19.72
CA GLY A 164 4.88 6.42 19.20
C GLY A 164 3.54 7.17 19.31
N GLY A 165 2.50 6.52 19.85
CA GLY A 165 1.13 7.04 19.84
C GLY A 165 0.44 6.86 18.48
N ILE A 166 -0.82 7.26 18.40
CA ILE A 166 -1.60 7.11 17.15
C ILE A 166 -1.02 8.06 16.08
N CYS A 167 -0.79 7.54 14.88
CA CYS A 167 -0.17 8.26 13.77
C CYS A 167 -1.03 9.42 13.31
N THR A 168 -0.55 10.67 13.42
CA THR A 168 -1.29 11.93 13.18
C THR A 168 -2.07 12.02 11.87
N ASP A 169 -1.68 11.26 10.85
CA ASP A 169 -2.32 11.25 9.54
C ASP A 169 -3.45 10.19 9.43
N ALA A 170 -3.69 9.38 10.45
CA ALA A 170 -4.65 8.28 10.43
C ALA A 170 -6.09 8.76 10.62
N ILE A 171 -7.01 8.17 9.85
CA ILE A 171 -8.45 8.36 10.01
C ILE A 171 -9.07 6.99 10.16
N PHE A 172 -9.81 6.78 11.25
CA PHE A 172 -10.44 5.50 11.57
C PHE A 172 -11.88 5.51 11.08
N LYS A 173 -12.23 4.54 10.23
CA LYS A 173 -13.56 4.49 9.61
C LYS A 173 -14.44 3.44 10.28
N ARG A 174 -15.50 3.84 10.99
CA ARG A 174 -16.29 2.98 11.89
C ARG A 174 -16.76 1.67 11.23
N GLU A 175 -17.15 1.72 9.95
CA GLU A 175 -17.62 0.60 9.12
C GLU A 175 -16.62 -0.55 9.05
N ASN A 176 -15.32 -0.27 9.24
CA ASN A 176 -14.26 -1.29 9.20
C ASN A 176 -14.27 -2.16 10.47
N GLY A 177 -14.97 -1.74 11.54
CA GLY A 177 -15.00 -2.41 12.84
C GLY A 177 -15.34 -3.90 12.80
N PRO A 178 -16.41 -4.35 12.12
CA PRO A 178 -16.74 -5.77 12.00
C PRO A 178 -15.65 -6.59 11.32
N ALA A 179 -15.00 -6.06 10.27
CA ALA A 179 -13.90 -6.75 9.59
C ALA A 179 -12.67 -6.85 10.49
N LEU A 180 -12.33 -5.78 11.22
CA LEU A 180 -11.21 -5.74 12.15
C LEU A 180 -11.43 -6.67 13.36
N ARG A 181 -12.66 -6.79 13.88
CA ARG A 181 -12.99 -7.78 14.93
C ARG A 181 -12.76 -9.21 14.46
N ARG A 182 -13.14 -9.55 13.23
CA ARG A 182 -12.86 -10.88 12.65
C ARG A 182 -11.37 -11.10 12.47
N LEU A 183 -10.63 -10.08 12.01
CA LEU A 183 -9.18 -10.15 11.85
C LEU A 183 -8.48 -10.36 13.20
N LYS A 184 -8.91 -9.64 14.25
CA LYS A 184 -8.42 -9.81 15.62
C LYS A 184 -8.57 -11.26 16.10
N ALA A 185 -9.78 -11.83 15.99
CA ALA A 185 -10.04 -13.20 16.40
C ALA A 185 -9.18 -14.22 15.62
N ALA A 186 -8.96 -13.98 14.32
CA ALA A 186 -8.06 -14.81 13.52
C ALA A 186 -6.59 -14.70 13.97
N HIS A 187 -6.14 -13.51 14.38
CA HIS A 187 -4.80 -13.30 14.93
C HIS A 187 -4.62 -13.94 16.31
N GLU A 188 -5.60 -13.81 17.21
CA GLU A 188 -5.59 -14.44 18.54
C GLU A 188 -5.46 -15.97 18.41
N LYS A 189 -6.30 -16.59 17.58
CA LYS A 189 -6.20 -18.03 17.29
C LYS A 189 -4.86 -18.43 16.68
N LYS A 190 -4.27 -17.57 15.85
CA LYS A 190 -2.98 -17.88 15.21
C LYS A 190 -1.83 -17.82 16.21
N ILE A 191 -1.88 -16.91 17.18
CA ILE A 191 -0.86 -16.75 18.22
C ILE A 191 -0.72 -18.01 19.09
N GLU A 192 -1.83 -18.72 19.39
CA GLU A 192 -1.81 -19.96 20.19
C GLU A 192 -0.89 -21.04 19.61
N SER A 193 -0.67 -21.03 18.29
CA SER A 193 0.19 -21.99 17.58
C SER A 193 1.64 -21.54 17.39
N LEU A 194 2.02 -20.36 17.89
CA LEU A 194 3.33 -19.74 17.65
C LEU A 194 4.15 -19.67 18.94
N THR A 195 5.46 -19.83 18.80
CA THR A 195 6.40 -19.61 19.92
C THR A 195 6.58 -18.11 20.18
N SER A 196 6.73 -17.73 21.45
CA SER A 196 6.88 -16.35 21.91
C SER A 196 8.12 -15.65 21.35
N GLU A 197 9.16 -16.41 21.01
CA GLU A 197 10.40 -15.89 20.40
C GLU A 197 10.25 -15.62 18.89
N SER A 198 9.18 -16.08 18.24
CA SER A 198 9.04 -15.93 16.80
C SER A 198 8.73 -14.47 16.40
N PRO A 199 9.35 -13.94 15.33
CA PRO A 199 9.01 -12.60 14.82
C PRO A 199 7.52 -12.45 14.46
N ARG A 200 6.89 -13.56 14.02
CA ARG A 200 5.47 -13.57 13.67
C ARG A 200 4.57 -13.40 14.90
N PHE A 201 4.91 -13.99 16.04
CA PHE A 201 4.20 -13.79 17.29
C PHE A 201 4.18 -12.31 17.68
N ASN A 202 5.35 -11.66 17.65
CA ASN A 202 5.47 -10.22 17.97
C ASN A 202 4.69 -9.33 17.00
N ALA A 203 4.74 -9.63 15.69
CA ALA A 203 3.97 -8.89 14.70
C ALA A 203 2.46 -9.00 14.94
N LEU A 204 1.94 -10.22 15.20
CA LEU A 204 0.52 -10.42 15.48
C LEU A 204 0.07 -9.74 16.78
N LYS A 205 0.92 -9.75 17.81
CA LYS A 205 0.63 -9.03 19.06
C LYS A 205 0.46 -7.53 18.82
N LYS A 206 1.31 -6.94 17.97
CA LYS A 206 1.20 -5.52 17.57
C LYS A 206 -0.07 -5.25 16.76
N GLU A 207 -0.46 -6.13 15.83
CA GLU A 207 -1.73 -5.99 15.10
C GLU A 207 -2.95 -6.06 16.04
N ILE A 208 -2.97 -7.04 16.96
CA ILE A 208 -4.07 -7.18 17.93
C ILE A 208 -4.21 -5.92 18.76
N TYR A 209 -3.10 -5.43 19.33
CA TYR A 209 -3.09 -4.19 20.10
C TYR A 209 -3.61 -3.00 19.27
N ALA A 210 -3.16 -2.87 18.03
CA ALA A 210 -3.61 -1.80 17.15
C ALA A 210 -5.12 -1.86 16.85
N ILE A 211 -5.67 -3.06 16.66
CA ILE A 211 -7.11 -3.25 16.49
C ILE A 211 -7.86 -2.86 17.77
N GLU A 212 -7.32 -3.18 18.95
CA GLU A 212 -7.92 -2.80 20.24
C GLU A 212 -7.96 -1.27 20.42
N VAL A 213 -6.84 -0.59 20.12
CA VAL A 213 -6.78 0.88 20.14
C VAL A 213 -7.82 1.46 19.16
N TYR A 214 -7.87 0.95 17.93
CA TYR A 214 -8.88 1.37 16.97
C TYR A 214 -10.30 1.21 17.49
N LEU A 215 -10.62 0.05 18.08
CA LEU A 215 -11.94 -0.22 18.63
C LEU A 215 -12.28 0.68 19.80
N SER A 216 -11.32 1.00 20.68
CA SER A 216 -11.53 1.95 21.77
C SER A 216 -11.82 3.35 21.26
N VAL A 217 -11.14 3.79 20.20
CA VAL A 217 -11.33 5.13 19.64
C VAL A 217 -12.65 5.24 18.88
N VAL A 218 -13.01 4.20 18.12
CA VAL A 218 -14.26 4.19 17.38
C VAL A 218 -15.46 3.98 18.28
N ASN A 219 -15.36 3.28 19.41
CA ASN A 219 -16.51 3.08 20.30
C ASN A 219 -16.64 4.15 21.39
N GLY A 220 -15.63 5.00 21.57
CA GLY A 220 -15.72 6.22 22.37
C GLY A 220 -16.51 7.31 21.66
#